data_AF-A0A7Y8LLY9-F1
#
_entry.id   AF-A0A7Y8LLY9-F1
#
_cell.length_a   1.000
_cell.length_b   1.000
_cell.length_c   1.000
_cell.angle_alpha   90.00
_cell.angle_beta   90.00
_cell.angle_gamma   90.00
#
_symmetry.space_group_name_H-M   'P 1'
#
loop_
_entity.id
_entity.type
_entity.pdbx_description
1 polymer ?
#
loop_
_entity_poly.entity_id
_entity_poly.type
_entity_poly.pdbx_seq_one_letter_code
_entity_poly.pdbx_strand_id
1 'polypeptide(L)'
;MQEFNSEQLLIDKEVPIPYKHIYLPNEKHKLEIWCFKQDIVIYEKLFDKIIGYRDAKISANGNELINVVLEKDNAQNSHHVGLPYVIIETKYKQPNTHEILTYSQKVQMIKTIFPYCRFVFLIFGSVSARTYRHGLYFDRIVNIINIDDEVEVNNFIQLVKELLNEVKEDIRKFK
;
A
#
# COMPACT_ATOMS: atom_id res chain seq x y z
N MET A 1 11.58 -0.41 -19.38
CA MET A 1 10.56 -0.67 -18.35
C MET A 1 10.83 -2.07 -17.81
N GLN A 2 11.08 -2.24 -16.51
CA GLN A 2 11.39 -3.55 -15.92
C GLN A 2 10.19 -4.51 -16.03
N GLU A 3 10.45 -5.78 -16.29
CA GLU A 3 9.43 -6.82 -16.22
C GLU A 3 8.96 -6.98 -14.77
N PHE A 4 7.66 -7.20 -14.55
CA PHE A 4 7.15 -7.61 -13.24
C PHE A 4 7.86 -8.90 -12.89
N ASN A 5 8.72 -8.87 -11.88
CA ASN A 5 9.51 -10.03 -11.46
C ASN A 5 9.07 -10.42 -10.06
N SER A 6 8.27 -11.49 -9.96
CA SER A 6 7.81 -11.97 -8.65
C SER A 6 8.94 -12.37 -7.70
N GLU A 7 10.14 -12.64 -8.20
CA GLU A 7 11.30 -12.97 -7.38
C GLU A 7 11.93 -11.76 -6.68
N GLN A 8 11.49 -10.54 -7.03
CA GLN A 8 11.97 -9.28 -6.43
C GLN A 8 10.93 -8.63 -5.49
N LEU A 9 9.81 -9.30 -5.21
CA LEU A 9 8.80 -8.79 -4.29
C LEU A 9 9.27 -8.90 -2.84
N LEU A 10 9.02 -7.83 -2.08
CA LEU A 10 9.22 -7.77 -0.65
C LEU A 10 7.87 -7.90 0.06
N ILE A 11 7.87 -8.53 1.23
CA ILE A 11 6.73 -8.54 2.15
C ILE A 11 7.20 -7.95 3.46
N ASP A 12 6.55 -6.88 3.91
CA ASP A 12 6.97 -6.18 5.11
C ASP A 12 5.79 -5.48 5.79
N LYS A 13 6.00 -5.07 7.04
CA LYS A 13 5.02 -4.37 7.86
C LYS A 13 5.30 -2.88 7.94
N GLU A 14 4.27 -2.08 8.17
CA GLU A 14 4.38 -0.62 8.35
C GLU A 14 5.08 0.07 7.17
N VAL A 15 4.84 -0.43 5.95
CA VAL A 15 5.50 0.04 4.72
C VAL A 15 4.90 1.39 4.30
N PRO A 16 5.73 2.42 4.05
CA PRO A 16 5.26 3.71 3.56
C PRO A 16 4.88 3.63 2.07
N ILE A 17 3.61 3.91 1.77
CA ILE A 17 3.06 3.92 0.41
C ILE A 17 2.60 5.33 0.03
N PRO A 18 3.06 5.89 -1.11
CA PRO A 18 2.62 7.19 -1.59
C PRO A 18 1.09 7.31 -1.75
N TYR A 19 0.50 8.40 -1.29
CA TYR A 19 -0.94 8.66 -1.42
C TYR A 19 -1.28 10.08 -1.89
N LYS A 20 -0.28 10.97 -1.94
CA LYS A 20 -0.45 12.32 -2.47
C LYS A 20 0.85 12.83 -3.04
N HIS A 21 0.78 13.40 -4.24
CA HIS A 21 1.87 14.12 -4.88
C HIS A 21 1.48 15.60 -4.96
N ILE A 22 2.25 16.49 -4.34
CA ILE A 22 2.00 17.93 -4.38
C ILE A 22 3.09 18.58 -5.20
N TYR A 23 2.69 19.18 -6.32
CA TYR A 23 3.56 20.05 -7.07
C TYR A 23 3.51 21.46 -6.47
N LEU A 24 4.64 21.95 -5.98
CA LEU A 24 4.81 23.29 -5.45
C LEU A 24 5.61 24.12 -6.46
N PRO A 25 4.95 25.02 -7.23
CA PRO A 25 5.65 25.88 -8.16
C PRO A 25 6.52 26.89 -7.39
N ASN A 26 7.83 26.79 -7.55
CA ASN A 26 8.84 27.73 -7.05
C ASN A 26 10.02 27.75 -8.04
N GLU A 27 11.09 28.51 -7.76
CA GLU A 27 12.24 28.67 -8.67
C GLU A 27 12.92 27.35 -9.11
N LYS A 28 12.73 26.25 -8.36
CA LYS A 28 13.29 24.92 -8.68
C LYS A 28 12.25 23.80 -8.78
N HIS A 29 10.96 24.13 -8.78
CA HIS A 29 9.81 23.22 -8.74
C HIS A 29 9.96 22.01 -7.78
N LYS A 30 9.20 21.99 -6.68
CA LYS A 30 9.28 20.90 -5.68
C LYS A 30 8.12 19.91 -5.83
N LEU A 31 8.40 18.60 -5.73
CA LEU A 31 7.36 17.57 -5.66
C LEU A 31 7.37 16.95 -4.27
N GLU A 32 6.35 17.19 -3.47
CA GLU A 32 6.23 16.49 -2.19
C GLU A 32 5.46 15.19 -2.38
N ILE A 33 6.00 14.10 -1.85
CA ILE A 33 5.37 12.78 -1.88
C ILE A 33 4.98 12.46 -0.45
N TRP A 34 3.70 12.39 -0.18
CA TRP A 34 3.20 12.00 1.13
C TRP A 34 2.88 10.52 1.12
N CYS A 35 3.27 9.81 2.18
CA CYS A 35 3.08 8.37 2.31
C CYS A 35 2.21 8.03 3.52
N PHE A 36 1.37 7.01 3.39
CA PHE A 36 0.69 6.36 4.50
C PHE A 36 1.41 5.06 4.83
N LYS A 37 1.58 4.77 6.11
CA LYS A 37 1.96 3.42 6.53
C LYS A 37 0.78 2.48 6.36
N GLN A 38 1.06 1.28 5.88
CA GLN A 38 0.09 0.19 5.80
C GLN A 38 0.56 -0.95 6.70
N ASP A 39 -0.38 -1.73 7.23
CA ASP A 39 -0.04 -2.78 8.18
C ASP A 39 0.86 -3.86 7.56
N ILE A 40 0.47 -4.43 6.42
CA ILE A 40 1.26 -5.41 5.68
C ILE A 40 1.18 -5.10 4.18
N VAL A 41 2.33 -5.13 3.49
CA VAL A 41 2.37 -4.88 2.04
C VAL A 41 3.25 -5.90 1.33
N ILE A 42 2.79 -6.36 0.17
CA ILE A 42 3.58 -7.03 -0.84
C ILE A 42 3.90 -6.02 -1.94
N TYR A 43 5.18 -5.70 -2.12
CA TYR A 43 5.60 -4.56 -2.93
C TYR A 43 6.93 -4.79 -3.65
N GLU A 44 7.14 -3.99 -4.69
CA GLU A 44 8.47 -3.73 -5.24
C GLU A 44 9.03 -2.45 -4.62
N LYS A 45 10.34 -2.42 -4.38
CA LYS A 45 11.00 -1.20 -3.93
C LYS A 45 10.91 -0.13 -5.02
N LEU A 46 10.26 0.98 -4.71
CA LEU A 46 10.04 2.05 -5.69
C LEU A 46 11.29 2.93 -5.86
N PHE A 47 11.97 3.26 -4.75
CA PHE A 47 13.26 3.97 -4.78
C PHE A 47 14.06 3.77 -3.49
N ASP A 48 15.39 3.88 -3.62
CA ASP A 48 16.32 3.91 -2.50
C ASP A 48 16.15 5.17 -1.65
N LYS A 49 16.10 4.97 -0.33
CA LYS A 49 16.09 6.07 0.63
C LYS A 49 17.53 6.45 0.97
N ILE A 50 18.16 7.29 0.13
CA ILE A 50 19.59 7.62 0.29
C ILE A 50 19.84 8.74 1.32
N ILE A 51 18.83 9.50 1.74
CA ILE A 51 19.07 10.73 2.53
C ILE A 51 18.16 10.82 3.76
N GLY A 52 18.74 11.28 4.87
CA GLY A 52 18.03 11.68 6.08
C GLY A 52 17.07 12.84 5.82
N TYR A 53 15.84 12.48 5.46
CA TYR A 53 14.52 13.14 5.58
C TYR A 53 14.28 14.65 5.40
N ARG A 54 15.27 15.54 5.43
CA ARG A 54 15.01 16.97 5.14
C ARG A 54 15.16 17.33 3.67
N ASP A 55 15.96 16.58 2.91
CA ASP A 55 16.30 16.94 1.52
C ASP A 55 16.59 15.70 0.64
N ALA A 56 15.66 14.74 0.55
CA ALA A 56 15.84 13.62 -0.38
C ALA A 56 15.69 14.13 -1.83
N LYS A 57 16.78 14.08 -2.60
CA LYS A 57 16.84 14.54 -3.98
C LYS A 57 16.72 13.34 -4.92
N ILE A 58 15.75 13.36 -5.84
CA ILE A 58 15.73 12.41 -6.95
C ILE A 58 16.56 13.00 -8.09
N SER A 59 17.65 12.32 -8.42
CA SER A 59 18.47 12.62 -9.58
C SER A 59 18.34 11.52 -10.63
N ALA A 60 18.30 11.90 -11.90
CA ALA A 60 18.52 10.98 -13.01
C ALA A 60 19.68 11.55 -13.86
N ASN A 61 20.62 10.67 -14.24
CA ASN A 61 21.81 11.04 -15.01
C ASN A 61 22.62 12.19 -14.38
N GLY A 62 22.66 12.28 -13.04
CA GLY A 62 23.39 13.32 -12.32
C GLY A 62 22.69 14.69 -12.23
N ASN A 63 21.53 14.86 -12.85
CA ASN A 63 20.73 16.08 -12.75
C ASN A 63 19.64 15.94 -11.70
N GLU A 64 19.51 16.94 -10.80
CA GLU A 64 18.39 17.05 -9.87
C GLU A 64 17.11 17.32 -10.69
N LEU A 65 16.24 16.33 -10.82
CA LEU A 65 15.01 16.45 -11.58
C LEU A 65 13.87 16.96 -10.70
N ILE A 66 13.80 16.46 -9.46
CA ILE A 66 12.68 16.66 -8.56
C ILE A 66 13.17 16.55 -7.11
N ASN A 67 12.85 17.54 -6.28
CA ASN A 67 13.08 17.47 -4.83
C ASN A 67 11.89 16.78 -4.16
N VAL A 68 12.13 15.61 -3.54
CA VAL A 68 11.11 14.79 -2.87
C VAL A 68 11.20 14.96 -1.37
N VAL A 69 10.20 15.62 -0.79
CA VAL A 69 10.05 15.70 0.66
C VAL A 69 8.95 14.75 1.09
N LEU A 70 9.34 13.83 1.95
CA LEU A 70 8.42 12.93 2.63
C LEU A 70 8.03 13.60 3.97
N GLU A 71 6.74 13.61 4.31
CA GLU A 71 6.23 14.23 5.55
C GLU A 71 6.66 13.44 6.79
N LYS A 72 6.93 14.08 7.93
CA LYS A 72 7.49 13.51 9.16
C LYS A 72 6.52 12.53 9.86
N ASP A 73 6.88 11.26 9.95
CA ASP A 73 6.17 10.21 10.71
C ASP A 73 7.20 9.27 11.36
N ASN A 74 7.03 8.98 12.66
CA ASN A 74 8.06 8.42 13.52
C ASN A 74 8.52 6.99 13.19
N ALA A 75 7.89 6.26 12.25
CA ALA A 75 8.37 4.94 11.80
C ALA A 75 9.16 4.97 10.48
N GLN A 76 9.65 6.15 10.10
CA GLN A 76 10.33 6.35 8.83
C GLN A 76 11.77 5.84 8.77
N ASN A 77 12.34 5.35 9.86
CA ASN A 77 13.78 5.05 9.89
C ASN A 77 14.17 3.64 9.41
N SER A 78 13.23 2.76 9.00
CA SER A 78 13.56 1.35 8.70
C SER A 78 13.19 0.81 7.32
N HIS A 79 12.10 1.24 6.68
CA HIS A 79 11.59 0.57 5.46
C HIS A 79 11.74 1.40 4.18
N HIS A 80 11.84 0.71 3.05
CA HIS A 80 11.82 1.31 1.72
C HIS A 80 10.43 1.88 1.39
N VAL A 81 10.38 2.88 0.50
CA VAL A 81 9.10 3.30 -0.09
C VAL A 81 8.70 2.26 -1.13
N GLY A 82 7.47 1.76 -1.02
CA GLY A 82 6.98 0.65 -1.84
C GLY A 82 6.10 1.09 -3.01
N LEU A 83 6.26 0.38 -4.12
CA LEU A 83 5.26 0.27 -5.19
C LEU A 83 4.34 -0.90 -4.81
N PRO A 84 3.12 -0.64 -4.31
CA PRO A 84 2.31 -1.69 -3.72
C PRO A 84 1.61 -2.55 -4.77
N TYR A 85 1.63 -3.86 -4.58
CA TYR A 85 0.83 -4.81 -5.36
C TYR A 85 -0.34 -5.35 -4.56
N VAL A 86 -0.10 -5.73 -3.31
CA VAL A 86 -1.16 -6.10 -2.37
C VAL A 86 -0.92 -5.38 -1.06
N ILE A 87 -1.94 -4.67 -0.57
CA ILE A 87 -1.96 -4.05 0.75
C ILE A 87 -2.99 -4.78 1.59
N ILE A 88 -2.60 -5.20 2.79
CA ILE A 88 -3.47 -5.83 3.77
C ILE A 88 -3.52 -4.89 4.97
N GLU A 89 -4.70 -4.34 5.23
CA GLU A 89 -4.99 -3.58 6.45
C GLU A 89 -5.66 -4.51 7.45
N THR A 90 -5.22 -4.45 8.70
CA THR A 90 -5.67 -5.37 9.74
C THR A 90 -6.51 -4.65 10.77
N LYS A 91 -7.52 -5.34 11.31
CA LYS A 91 -8.27 -4.85 12.46
C LYS A 91 -8.59 -5.97 13.41
N TYR A 92 -8.33 -5.74 14.69
CA TYR A 92 -8.82 -6.60 15.74
C TYR A 92 -10.29 -6.26 16.06
N LYS A 93 -11.16 -7.27 15.97
CA LYS A 93 -12.62 -7.19 16.14
C LYS A 93 -13.33 -6.29 15.10
N GLN A 94 -14.67 -6.32 15.14
CA GLN A 94 -15.53 -5.54 14.25
C GLN A 94 -15.20 -4.03 14.35
N PRO A 95 -14.77 -3.38 13.24
CA PRO A 95 -14.58 -1.94 13.22
C PRO A 95 -15.91 -1.19 13.32
N ASN A 96 -15.89 0.00 13.89
CA ASN A 96 -17.04 0.89 13.87
C ASN A 96 -17.20 1.56 12.49
N THR A 97 -18.30 2.30 12.28
CA THR A 97 -18.60 2.89 10.95
C THR A 97 -17.59 3.92 10.53
N HIS A 98 -17.16 4.76 11.47
CA HIS A 98 -16.20 5.81 11.19
C HIS A 98 -14.87 5.20 10.74
N GLU A 99 -14.43 4.13 11.42
CA GLU A 99 -13.23 3.39 11.03
C GLU A 99 -13.38 2.81 9.62
N ILE A 100 -14.46 2.09 9.32
CA ILE A 100 -14.67 1.49 7.99
C ILE A 100 -14.63 2.56 6.89
N LEU A 101 -15.34 3.67 7.09
CA LEU A 101 -15.36 4.78 6.12
C LEU A 101 -13.97 5.40 5.96
N THR A 102 -13.24 5.61 7.05
CA THR A 102 -11.89 6.18 7.03
C THR A 102 -10.94 5.29 6.22
N TYR A 103 -10.91 3.99 6.53
CA TYR A 103 -10.07 3.06 5.78
C TYR A 103 -10.52 2.92 4.32
N SER A 104 -11.82 2.88 4.05
CA SER A 104 -12.32 2.82 2.67
C SER A 104 -11.91 4.05 1.87
N GLN A 105 -11.95 5.25 2.45
CA GLN A 105 -11.45 6.48 1.80
C GLN A 105 -9.94 6.43 1.57
N LYS A 106 -9.17 5.92 2.53
CA LYS A 106 -7.72 5.69 2.37
C LYS A 106 -7.43 4.79 1.16
N VAL A 107 -8.16 3.68 1.03
CA VAL A 107 -8.05 2.76 -0.12
C VAL A 107 -8.34 3.48 -1.43
N GLN A 108 -9.42 4.27 -1.48
CA GLN A 108 -9.78 5.06 -2.67
C GLN A 108 -8.66 6.01 -3.11
N MET A 109 -8.06 6.72 -2.15
CA MET A 109 -6.94 7.64 -2.43
C MET A 109 -5.74 6.90 -2.99
N ILE A 110 -5.33 5.78 -2.38
CA ILE A 110 -4.16 5.04 -2.82
C ILE A 110 -4.41 4.42 -4.21
N LYS A 111 -5.60 3.88 -4.47
CA LYS A 111 -5.97 3.35 -5.80
C LYS A 111 -5.99 4.40 -6.91
N THR A 112 -6.12 5.69 -6.57
CA THR A 112 -5.99 6.78 -7.55
C THR A 112 -4.56 6.89 -8.08
N ILE A 113 -3.57 6.51 -7.28
CA ILE A 113 -2.14 6.52 -7.65
C ILE A 113 -1.68 5.14 -8.15
N PHE A 114 -2.12 4.07 -7.49
CA PHE A 114 -1.76 2.68 -7.78
C PHE A 114 -3.01 1.86 -8.14
N PRO A 115 -3.57 2.03 -9.35
CA PRO A 115 -4.84 1.43 -9.73
C PRO A 115 -4.83 -0.10 -9.78
N TYR A 116 -3.66 -0.70 -9.96
CA TYR A 116 -3.51 -2.16 -9.99
C TYR A 116 -3.34 -2.77 -8.59
N CYS A 117 -3.09 -1.97 -7.55
CA CYS A 117 -2.93 -2.48 -6.20
C CYS A 117 -4.23 -3.09 -5.66
N ARG A 118 -4.12 -4.31 -5.10
CA ARG A 118 -5.23 -4.97 -4.41
C ARG A 118 -5.20 -4.65 -2.92
N PHE A 119 -6.34 -4.22 -2.39
CA PHE A 119 -6.54 -3.90 -0.99
C PHE A 119 -7.42 -4.93 -0.30
N VAL A 120 -6.88 -5.51 0.77
CA VAL A 120 -7.57 -6.47 1.62
C VAL A 120 -7.80 -5.84 2.99
N PHE A 121 -9.05 -5.85 3.45
CA PHE A 121 -9.37 -5.56 4.85
C PHE A 121 -9.49 -6.87 5.61
N LEU A 122 -8.48 -7.22 6.40
CA LEU A 122 -8.45 -8.42 7.22
C LEU A 122 -8.93 -8.09 8.65
N ILE A 123 -10.02 -8.70 9.06
CA ILE A 123 -10.61 -8.49 10.40
C ILE A 123 -10.46 -9.76 11.23
N PHE A 124 -9.82 -9.66 12.39
CA PHE A 124 -9.74 -10.76 13.35
C PHE A 124 -11.00 -10.78 14.23
N GLY A 125 -11.93 -11.68 13.92
CA GLY A 125 -13.22 -11.83 14.59
C GLY A 125 -14.41 -11.85 13.63
N SER A 126 -15.61 -11.69 14.18
CA SER A 126 -16.84 -11.64 13.37
C SER A 126 -17.01 -10.31 12.65
N VAL A 127 -17.55 -10.37 11.44
CA VAL A 127 -17.79 -9.20 10.59
C VAL A 127 -19.28 -9.00 10.37
N SER A 128 -19.74 -7.78 10.58
CA SER A 128 -21.13 -7.38 10.34
C SER A 128 -21.35 -6.93 8.89
N ALA A 129 -22.59 -7.06 8.42
CA ALA A 129 -22.99 -6.62 7.07
C ALA A 129 -22.66 -5.16 6.76
N ARG A 130 -22.52 -4.31 7.79
CA ARG A 130 -22.15 -2.89 7.62
C ARG A 130 -20.75 -2.72 7.03
N THR A 131 -19.83 -3.64 7.33
CA THR A 131 -18.44 -3.57 6.85
C THR A 131 -18.41 -3.65 5.34
N TYR A 132 -19.16 -4.57 4.76
CA TYR A 132 -19.29 -4.71 3.31
C TYR A 132 -19.99 -3.50 2.67
N ARG A 133 -21.02 -2.94 3.32
CA ARG A 133 -21.73 -1.75 2.79
C ARG A 133 -20.87 -0.48 2.77
N HIS A 134 -19.96 -0.32 3.72
CA HIS A 134 -19.16 0.90 3.85
C HIS A 134 -17.71 0.73 3.36
N GLY A 135 -17.21 -0.49 3.24
CA GLY A 135 -15.88 -0.82 2.75
C GLY A 135 -15.81 -0.98 1.23
N LEU A 136 -16.53 -0.13 0.48
CA LEU A 136 -16.79 -0.31 -0.96
C LEU A 136 -15.54 -0.33 -1.83
N TYR A 137 -14.43 0.26 -1.37
CA TYR A 137 -13.22 0.39 -2.18
C TYR A 137 -12.21 -0.76 -1.98
N PHE A 138 -12.40 -1.59 -0.95
CA PHE A 138 -11.60 -2.79 -0.75
C PHE A 138 -11.89 -3.82 -1.84
N ASP A 139 -10.85 -4.48 -2.35
CA ASP A 139 -11.04 -5.58 -3.30
C ASP A 139 -11.55 -6.83 -2.58
N ARG A 140 -11.10 -7.04 -1.34
CA ARG A 140 -11.53 -8.14 -0.49
C ARG A 140 -11.70 -7.64 0.94
N ILE A 141 -12.79 -8.06 1.58
CA ILE A 141 -13.00 -7.93 3.01
C ILE A 141 -13.11 -9.35 3.54
N VAL A 142 -12.19 -9.74 4.39
CA VAL A 142 -12.06 -11.10 4.91
C VAL A 142 -11.90 -11.08 6.40
N ASN A 143 -12.22 -12.20 7.02
CA ASN A 143 -12.09 -12.35 8.45
C ASN A 143 -11.48 -13.69 8.82
N ILE A 144 -10.72 -13.67 9.89
CA ILE A 144 -10.18 -14.86 10.56
C ILE A 144 -10.78 -14.84 11.96
N ILE A 145 -11.58 -15.84 12.29
CA ILE A 145 -12.20 -15.99 13.61
C ILE A 145 -11.18 -16.56 14.58
N ASN A 146 -10.40 -17.55 14.14
CA ASN A 146 -9.36 -18.18 14.93
C ASN A 146 -8.04 -18.21 14.18
N ILE A 147 -7.05 -17.47 14.68
CA ILE A 147 -5.73 -17.39 14.05
C ILE A 147 -4.93 -18.70 14.17
N ASP A 148 -5.27 -19.53 15.15
CA ASP A 148 -4.64 -20.85 15.34
C ASP A 148 -5.28 -21.92 14.44
N ASP A 149 -6.35 -21.59 13.70
CA ASP A 149 -6.94 -22.48 12.70
C ASP A 149 -6.14 -22.40 11.39
N GLU A 150 -5.33 -23.44 11.13
CA GLU A 150 -4.53 -23.55 9.92
C GLU A 150 -5.36 -23.46 8.63
N VAL A 151 -6.62 -23.90 8.63
CA VAL A 151 -7.47 -23.84 7.44
C VAL A 151 -7.84 -22.39 7.12
N GLU A 152 -8.22 -21.61 8.13
CA GLU A 152 -8.53 -20.18 7.94
C GLU A 152 -7.29 -19.41 7.46
N VAL A 153 -6.13 -19.67 8.06
CA VAL A 153 -4.86 -19.04 7.66
C VAL A 153 -4.45 -19.43 6.25
N ASN A 154 -4.55 -20.72 5.90
CA ASN A 154 -4.21 -21.20 4.56
C ASN A 154 -5.15 -20.64 3.49
N ASN A 155 -6.45 -20.52 3.79
CA ASN A 155 -7.41 -19.88 2.90
C ASN A 155 -7.06 -18.40 2.65
N PHE A 156 -6.63 -17.69 3.70
CA PHE A 156 -6.16 -16.31 3.56
C PHE A 156 -4.89 -16.20 2.71
N ILE A 157 -3.90 -17.07 2.95
CA ILE A 157 -2.66 -17.11 2.14
C ILE A 157 -2.99 -17.38 0.67
N GLN A 158 -3.93 -18.30 0.41
CA GLN A 158 -4.36 -18.64 -0.94
C GLN A 158 -5.02 -17.44 -1.64
N LEU A 159 -5.91 -16.73 -0.93
CA LEU A 159 -6.50 -15.49 -1.44
C LEU A 159 -5.43 -14.45 -1.82
N VAL A 160 -4.41 -14.26 -0.98
CA VAL A 160 -3.32 -13.31 -1.27
C VAL A 160 -2.55 -13.71 -2.54
N LYS A 161 -2.28 -15.00 -2.74
CA LYS A 161 -1.65 -15.52 -3.98
C LYS A 161 -2.52 -15.28 -5.21
N GLU A 162 -3.83 -15.47 -5.09
CA GLU A 162 -4.79 -15.20 -6.17
C GLU A 162 -4.79 -13.72 -6.55
N LEU A 163 -4.86 -12.82 -5.56
CA LEU A 163 -4.77 -11.37 -5.79
C LEU A 163 -3.46 -10.98 -6.47
N LEU A 164 -2.32 -11.55 -6.06
CA LEU A 164 -1.06 -11.30 -6.75
C LEU A 164 -1.10 -11.74 -8.21
N ASN A 165 -1.73 -12.87 -8.52
CA ASN A 165 -1.87 -13.32 -9.90
C ASN A 165 -2.79 -12.38 -10.70
N GLU A 166 -3.90 -11.91 -10.12
CA GLU A 166 -4.76 -10.90 -10.76
C GLU A 166 -3.97 -9.63 -11.10
N VAL A 167 -3.13 -9.14 -10.16
CA VAL A 167 -2.27 -7.96 -10.38
C VAL A 167 -1.33 -8.19 -11.55
N LYS A 168 -0.68 -9.35 -11.63
CA LYS A 168 0.22 -9.70 -12.74
C LYS A 168 -0.50 -9.66 -14.09
N GLU A 169 -1.68 -10.25 -14.15
CA GLU A 169 -2.47 -10.31 -15.39
C GLU A 169 -2.95 -8.92 -15.81
N ASP A 170 -3.37 -8.07 -14.86
CA ASP A 170 -3.76 -6.71 -15.18
C ASP A 170 -2.58 -5.88 -15.70
N ILE A 171 -1.41 -5.96 -15.06
CA ILE A 171 -0.21 -5.26 -15.53
C ILE A 171 0.20 -5.75 -16.94
N ARG A 172 0.06 -7.04 -17.23
CA ARG A 172 0.37 -7.62 -18.56
C ARG A 172 -0.52 -7.05 -19.67
N LYS A 173 -1.81 -6.80 -19.41
CA LYS A 173 -2.76 -6.28 -20.41
C LYS A 173 -2.41 -4.87 -20.93
N PHE A 174 -1.61 -4.11 -20.18
CA PHE A 174 -1.18 -2.76 -20.53
C PHE A 174 0.23 -2.69 -21.13
N LYS A 175 0.89 -3.84 -21.31
CA LYS A 175 2.11 -3.97 -22.10
C LYS A 175 1.77 -4.28 -23.55
#